data_AF-A0A8T1V6V2-F1
#
_entry.id   AF-A0A8T1V6V2-F1
#
_cell.length_a   1.000
_cell.length_b   1.000
_cell.length_c   1.000
_cell.angle_alpha   90.00
_cell.angle_beta   90.00
_cell.angle_gamma   90.00
#
_symmetry.space_group_name_H-M   'P 1'
#
loop_
_entity.id
_entity.type
_entity.pdbx_description
1 polymer ?
#
loop_
_entity_poly.entity_id
_entity_poly.type
_entity_poly.pdbx_seq_one_letter_code
_entity_poly.pdbx_strand_id
1 'polypeptide(L)'
;MRVMQIARHVAAARALPSAARRLAPRAAAPFVSNSLLAAHPPLQATRAFATDGDDFFVEDDEDSFVQYPPVAARVQGQAPPFTAQAVVDGDITDVSLDTYRGQYVVLFFYPKDFTYVCPTEIIAFNDRAEEFKALNAQLLAVSCDSPESHLAWTRLPRNKGGLGKMDIPIVSDITKVISAKYGVLVEQDGVALRGLFIMDKEGVLQQITVNNMPIGRSVDETLRLIKALQFVEEHGEVCPANWQPGDKTIKATPTDSYEYFSTVKDEADDDDASALKLVKTKAEFEALVKSGKPVVADFMAPWCGKCNQIFPFVSDLAEAHPDVTFAKLDVSIPEVEKIKDELDVGAYPEFRFFKDGKEVHEKVSGYKKSLLKSAVQKLL
;
A
#
# COMPACT_ATOMS: atom_id res chain seq x y z
N MET A 1 36.22 -53.46 5.39
CA MET A 1 37.54 -53.72 4.78
C MET A 1 38.22 -52.38 4.51
N ARG A 2 39.39 -52.16 5.14
CA ARG A 2 40.53 -51.27 4.80
C ARG A 2 40.24 -49.77 4.53
N VAL A 3 40.64 -48.76 5.34
CA VAL A 3 41.94 -48.34 5.97
C VAL A 3 42.71 -47.30 5.14
N MET A 4 43.29 -46.32 5.86
CA MET A 4 44.23 -45.20 5.52
C MET A 4 43.53 -43.85 5.35
N GLN A 5 43.62 -42.84 6.22
CA GLN A 5 44.65 -42.38 7.18
C GLN A 5 46.00 -42.01 6.54
N ILE A 6 46.24 -40.71 6.37
CA ILE A 6 47.58 -40.11 6.28
C ILE A 6 47.66 -39.00 7.33
N ALA A 7 48.77 -39.01 8.06
CA ALA A 7 49.05 -38.27 9.27
C ALA A 7 50.27 -37.34 9.08
N ARG A 8 50.25 -36.24 9.86
CA ARG A 8 51.39 -35.57 10.55
C ARG A 8 52.52 -34.91 9.72
N HIS A 9 52.88 -33.68 10.10
CA HIS A 9 54.13 -33.25 10.79
C HIS A 9 54.07 -31.71 10.99
N VAL A 10 54.04 -31.11 12.20
CA VAL A 10 55.06 -30.89 13.26
C VAL A 10 55.88 -29.59 13.11
N ALA A 11 55.78 -28.75 14.17
CA ALA A 11 56.73 -27.74 14.70
C ALA A 11 57.09 -26.49 13.82
N ALA A 12 57.38 -25.29 14.34
CA ALA A 12 58.01 -24.96 15.61
C ALA A 12 57.69 -23.52 16.07
N ALA A 13 57.76 -23.33 17.38
CA ALA A 13 57.78 -22.04 18.08
C ALA A 13 59.08 -21.26 17.84
N ARG A 14 59.03 -19.94 17.95
CA ARG A 14 60.16 -19.15 18.45
C ARG A 14 59.71 -17.85 19.10
N ALA A 15 60.16 -17.67 20.32
CA ALA A 15 59.88 -16.56 21.22
C ALA A 15 61.08 -15.60 21.34
N LEU A 16 60.79 -14.37 21.79
CA LEU A 16 61.63 -13.41 22.55
C LEU A 16 62.76 -12.67 21.78
N PRO A 17 63.25 -11.49 22.25
CA PRO A 17 63.26 -11.03 23.65
C PRO A 17 62.95 -9.54 23.97
N SER A 18 62.98 -9.35 25.29
CA SER A 18 62.76 -8.21 26.19
C SER A 18 64.01 -7.30 26.39
N ALA A 19 63.76 -6.18 27.08
CA ALA A 19 64.65 -5.38 27.96
C ALA A 19 65.07 -4.01 27.38
N ALA A 20 65.19 -2.89 28.12
CA ALA A 20 65.24 -2.62 29.55
C ALA A 20 64.92 -1.11 29.77
N ARG A 21 64.17 -0.72 30.83
CA ARG A 21 64.66 -0.16 32.11
C ARG A 21 65.10 1.32 32.07
N ARG A 22 64.40 2.17 32.85
CA ARG A 22 65.01 3.03 33.90
C ARG A 22 63.95 3.52 34.91
N LEU A 23 64.39 3.58 36.16
CA LEU A 23 63.65 3.75 37.41
C LEU A 23 64.24 4.99 38.13
N ALA A 24 63.37 5.75 38.81
CA ALA A 24 63.59 6.49 40.07
C ALA A 24 64.48 7.77 40.04
N PRO A 25 64.32 8.74 41.00
CA PRO A 25 63.84 8.54 42.38
C PRO A 25 62.85 9.56 42.96
N ARG A 26 62.55 9.30 44.23
CA ARG A 26 61.53 9.82 45.16
C ARG A 26 62.18 10.74 46.21
N ALA A 27 61.34 11.52 46.92
CA ALA A 27 61.57 12.29 48.18
C ALA A 27 61.59 13.82 47.95
N ALA A 28 61.13 14.72 48.84
CA ALA A 28 60.29 14.72 50.04
C ALA A 28 59.97 16.21 50.32
N ALA A 29 58.90 16.51 51.05
CA ALA A 29 58.46 17.86 51.44
C ALA A 29 59.44 18.57 52.40
N PRO A 30 59.27 19.89 52.62
CA PRO A 30 58.75 20.31 53.93
C PRO A 30 57.67 21.41 53.91
N PHE A 31 56.90 21.41 55.00
CA PHE A 31 55.95 22.40 55.52
C PHE A 31 56.52 23.84 55.63
N VAL A 32 55.68 24.89 55.53
CA VAL A 32 55.17 25.73 56.67
C VAL A 32 54.09 26.74 56.19
N SER A 33 52.92 26.68 56.85
CA SER A 33 51.93 27.70 57.29
C SER A 33 51.78 29.07 56.58
N ASN A 34 50.55 29.42 56.16
CA ASN A 34 49.66 30.28 56.98
C ASN A 34 48.21 30.36 56.45
N SER A 35 47.28 30.41 57.41
CA SER A 35 45.83 30.59 57.34
C SER A 35 45.32 31.72 56.43
N LEU A 36 44.13 31.54 55.84
CA LEU A 36 42.91 32.30 56.20
C LEU A 36 41.71 31.93 55.28
N LEU A 37 40.61 31.56 55.95
CA LEU A 37 39.19 31.73 55.60
C LEU A 37 38.60 30.92 54.43
N ALA A 38 37.98 29.80 54.80
CA ALA A 38 36.85 29.22 54.09
C ALA A 38 35.60 30.11 54.25
N ALA A 39 34.93 30.40 53.14
CA ALA A 39 33.60 30.99 53.14
C ALA A 39 32.62 29.97 52.54
N HIS A 40 31.75 29.42 53.39
CA HIS A 40 30.54 28.73 52.97
C HIS A 40 29.57 29.75 52.37
N PRO A 41 28.91 29.47 51.23
CA PRO A 41 27.77 30.28 50.81
C PRO A 41 26.58 30.00 51.75
N PRO A 42 25.85 31.03 52.21
CA PRO A 42 24.70 30.81 53.08
C PRO A 42 23.53 30.25 52.28
N LEU A 43 22.90 29.22 52.84
CA LEU A 43 21.50 28.89 52.56
C LEU A 43 20.63 30.07 53.00
N GLN A 44 19.92 30.70 52.07
CA GLN A 44 18.74 31.50 52.37
C GLN A 44 17.60 31.06 51.46
N ALA A 45 16.72 30.24 52.04
CA ALA A 45 15.35 30.09 51.57
C ALA A 45 14.49 31.14 52.28
N THR A 46 13.98 32.10 51.54
CA THR A 46 12.70 32.76 51.83
C THR A 46 12.11 33.24 50.52
N ARG A 47 10.96 32.65 50.14
CA ARG A 47 10.06 33.21 49.13
C ARG A 47 9.66 34.61 49.58
N ALA A 48 9.77 35.57 48.67
CA ALA A 48 8.90 36.73 48.64
C ALA A 48 8.35 36.83 47.21
N PHE A 49 7.03 36.69 47.07
CA PHE A 49 6.33 37.18 45.88
C PHE A 49 6.39 38.71 45.99
N ALA A 50 7.41 39.32 45.39
CA ALA A 50 7.44 40.77 45.22
C ALA A 50 6.52 41.11 44.05
N THR A 51 5.34 41.62 44.37
CA THR A 51 4.46 42.33 43.44
C THR A 51 5.04 43.74 43.26
N ASP A 52 6.05 43.87 42.41
CA ASP A 52 6.47 45.16 41.90
C ASP A 52 6.20 45.16 40.40
N GLY A 53 5.32 46.07 40.00
CA GLY A 53 4.80 46.23 38.66
C GLY A 53 5.85 46.77 37.72
N ASP A 54 6.74 45.89 37.28
CA ASP A 54 7.40 46.01 36.00
C ASP A 54 6.59 45.17 35.02
N ASP A 55 6.02 45.86 34.03
CA ASP A 55 5.30 45.29 32.91
C ASP A 55 6.05 44.08 32.33
N PHE A 56 5.65 42.88 32.78
CA PHE A 56 5.99 41.61 32.16
C PHE A 56 5.12 41.46 30.91
N PHE A 57 5.20 42.44 30.00
CA PHE A 57 4.89 42.20 28.60
C PHE A 57 5.96 41.22 28.13
N VAL A 58 5.68 39.93 28.30
CA VAL A 58 6.14 38.95 27.32
C VAL A 58 5.63 39.52 26.01
N GLU A 59 6.53 40.08 25.19
CA GLU A 59 6.21 40.21 23.78
C GLU A 59 5.73 38.82 23.39
N ASP A 60 4.46 38.70 23.00
CA ASP A 60 3.90 37.47 22.45
C ASP A 60 4.73 37.15 21.20
N ASP A 61 5.87 36.49 21.40
CA ASP A 61 6.58 35.76 20.37
C ASP A 61 5.63 34.62 19.99
N GLU A 62 4.66 34.95 19.14
CA GLU A 62 3.67 34.02 18.56
C GLU A 62 4.33 32.89 17.73
N ASP A 63 5.66 32.79 17.73
CA ASP A 63 6.47 31.90 16.90
C ASP A 63 7.30 30.85 17.67
N SER A 64 7.07 30.63 18.97
CA SER A 64 7.74 29.55 19.73
C SER A 64 7.12 28.16 19.50
N PHE A 65 6.85 27.80 18.25
CA PHE A 65 6.39 26.44 17.90
C PHE A 65 7.52 25.42 18.03
N VAL A 66 7.20 24.24 18.58
CA VAL A 66 8.12 23.10 18.57
C VAL A 66 8.38 22.71 17.12
N GLN A 67 9.62 22.86 16.66
CA GLN A 67 10.01 22.48 15.30
C GLN A 67 10.34 20.99 15.23
N TYR A 68 9.57 20.26 14.42
CA TYR A 68 9.84 18.87 14.10
C TYR A 68 10.62 18.74 12.79
N PRO A 69 11.43 17.67 12.62
CA PRO A 69 12.12 17.42 11.37
C PRO A 69 11.13 17.19 10.22
N PRO A 70 11.53 17.50 8.97
CA PRO A 70 10.68 17.23 7.81
C PRO A 70 10.45 15.72 7.62
N VAL A 71 9.35 15.39 6.95
CA VAL A 71 9.01 14.02 6.59
C VAL A 71 10.10 13.42 5.69
N ALA A 72 10.59 12.25 6.07
CA ALA A 72 11.65 11.53 5.37
C ALA A 72 11.20 10.16 4.83
N ALA A 73 10.10 9.60 5.36
CA ALA A 73 9.58 8.32 4.89
C ALA A 73 8.98 8.43 3.49
N ARG A 74 9.50 7.64 2.54
CA ARG A 74 9.02 7.56 1.16
C ARG A 74 9.20 6.13 0.64
N VAL A 75 8.18 5.60 -0.05
CA VAL A 75 8.28 4.30 -0.74
C VAL A 75 9.43 4.35 -1.76
N GLN A 76 10.19 3.25 -1.87
CA GLN A 76 11.48 3.12 -2.58
C GLN A 76 12.67 3.86 -1.93
N GLY A 77 12.43 4.61 -0.85
CA GLY A 77 13.48 5.27 -0.06
C GLY A 77 13.92 4.43 1.14
N GLN A 78 15.09 4.76 1.68
CA GLN A 78 15.54 4.17 2.95
C GLN A 78 14.64 4.62 4.11
N ALA A 79 14.27 3.68 4.98
CA ALA A 79 13.47 3.98 6.14
C ALA A 79 14.21 4.95 7.09
N PRO A 80 13.55 5.99 7.62
CA PRO A 80 14.20 6.91 8.55
C PRO A 80 14.74 6.17 9.78
N PRO A 81 16.05 6.25 10.07
CA PRO A 81 16.65 5.52 11.18
C PRO A 81 16.26 6.16 12.52
N PHE A 82 16.14 5.30 13.53
CA PHE A 82 15.93 5.72 14.91
C PHE A 82 16.56 4.73 15.90
N THR A 83 16.84 5.24 17.09
CA THR A 83 17.17 4.48 18.29
C THR A 83 16.34 5.06 19.43
N ALA A 84 15.57 4.22 20.11
CA ALA A 84 14.64 4.66 21.15
C ALA A 84 14.40 3.56 22.19
N GLN A 85 13.92 3.96 23.37
CA GLN A 85 13.50 3.03 24.41
C GLN A 85 12.24 2.29 23.97
N ALA A 86 12.20 0.99 24.23
CA ALA A 86 11.07 0.13 23.95
C ALA A 86 10.86 -0.87 25.09
N VAL A 87 9.62 -1.33 25.26
CA VAL A 87 9.32 -2.48 26.11
C VAL A 87 9.48 -3.74 25.29
N VAL A 88 10.42 -4.60 25.69
CA VAL A 88 10.73 -5.89 25.08
C VAL A 88 10.73 -6.94 26.18
N ASP A 89 9.94 -8.01 26.02
CA ASP A 89 9.81 -9.09 27.01
C ASP A 89 9.47 -8.64 28.44
N GLY A 90 8.82 -7.49 28.58
CA GLY A 90 8.42 -6.92 29.87
C GLY A 90 9.46 -6.04 30.57
N ASP A 91 10.58 -5.76 29.90
CA ASP A 91 11.63 -4.85 30.37
C ASP A 91 11.85 -3.68 29.40
N ILE A 92 12.30 -2.54 29.93
CA ILE A 92 12.63 -1.36 29.13
C ILE A 92 14.06 -1.49 28.62
N THR A 93 14.23 -1.49 27.30
CA THR A 93 15.53 -1.65 26.62
C THR A 93 15.62 -0.70 25.42
N ASP A 94 16.84 -0.42 24.95
CA ASP A 94 17.03 0.39 23.75
C ASP A 94 16.93 -0.48 22.50
N VAL A 95 16.10 -0.06 21.55
CA VAL A 95 15.91 -0.70 20.25
C VAL A 95 16.31 0.28 19.15
N SER A 96 17.04 -0.22 18.14
CA SER A 96 17.39 0.54 16.95
C SER A 96 16.81 -0.14 15.72
N LEU A 97 16.33 0.65 14.75
CA LEU A 97 15.79 0.09 13.51
C LEU A 97 16.84 -0.71 12.72
N ASP A 98 18.12 -0.34 12.84
CA ASP A 98 19.20 -0.97 12.10
C ASP A 98 19.52 -2.39 12.58
N THR A 99 19.09 -2.78 13.79
CA THR A 99 19.28 -4.17 14.28
C THR A 99 18.45 -5.19 13.52
N TYR A 100 17.44 -4.75 12.76
CA TYR A 100 16.54 -5.61 12.00
C TYR A 100 16.93 -5.76 10.53
N ARG A 101 18.10 -5.27 10.11
CA ARG A 101 18.61 -5.52 8.75
C ARG A 101 18.77 -7.01 8.50
N GLY A 102 18.40 -7.45 7.28
CA GLY A 102 18.29 -8.86 6.91
C GLY A 102 16.92 -9.47 7.20
N GLN A 103 16.00 -8.74 7.82
CA GLN A 103 14.62 -9.15 8.09
C GLN A 103 13.66 -8.12 7.51
N TYR A 104 12.46 -8.55 7.16
CA TYR A 104 11.38 -7.60 6.88
C TYR A 104 10.96 -6.93 8.18
N VAL A 105 10.56 -5.67 8.12
CA VAL A 105 10.06 -4.95 9.31
C VAL A 105 8.70 -4.36 9.02
N VAL A 106 7.74 -4.65 9.88
CA VAL A 106 6.45 -3.96 9.95
C VAL A 106 6.50 -3.03 11.14
N LEU A 107 6.65 -1.74 10.85
CA LEU A 107 6.60 -0.68 11.84
C LEU A 107 5.22 -0.04 11.81
N PHE A 108 4.49 -0.07 12.92
CA PHE A 108 3.15 0.51 12.95
C PHE A 108 2.97 1.44 14.15
N PHE A 109 2.49 2.63 13.84
CA PHE A 109 2.18 3.68 14.79
C PHE A 109 0.74 3.55 15.29
N TYR A 110 0.50 3.94 16.53
CA TYR A 110 -0.83 4.06 17.10
C TYR A 110 -0.93 5.35 17.95
N PRO A 111 -2.12 5.95 18.07
CA PRO A 111 -2.26 7.26 18.71
C PRO A 111 -1.81 7.34 20.17
N LYS A 112 -2.31 6.43 21.03
CA LYS A 112 -2.14 6.55 22.47
C LYS A 112 -2.42 5.25 23.22
N ASP A 113 -1.66 5.00 24.28
CA ASP A 113 -1.90 3.99 25.30
C ASP A 113 -3.25 4.19 26.02
N PHE A 114 -3.81 3.09 26.57
CA PHE A 114 -5.04 3.11 27.36
C PHE A 114 -6.28 3.69 26.64
N THR A 115 -6.32 3.61 25.31
CA THR A 115 -7.47 4.00 24.48
C THR A 115 -8.23 2.78 23.93
N TYR A 116 -9.20 3.00 23.04
CA TYR A 116 -10.19 1.98 22.66
C TYR A 116 -9.77 1.07 21.49
N VAL A 117 -9.32 1.65 20.37
CA VAL A 117 -9.00 0.88 19.13
C VAL A 117 -7.55 0.38 19.14
N CYS A 118 -6.64 1.14 19.76
CA CYS A 118 -5.21 0.78 19.83
C CYS A 118 -4.94 -0.62 20.42
N PRO A 119 -5.56 -1.04 21.54
CA PRO A 119 -5.29 -2.38 22.08
C PRO A 119 -5.76 -3.48 21.13
N THR A 120 -6.84 -3.28 20.37
CA THR A 120 -7.33 -4.31 19.44
C THR A 120 -6.35 -4.58 18.31
N GLU A 121 -5.67 -3.54 17.81
CA GLU A 121 -4.67 -3.69 16.75
C GLU A 121 -3.39 -4.37 17.28
N ILE A 122 -2.85 -3.86 18.39
CA ILE A 122 -1.61 -4.38 18.98
C ILE A 122 -1.79 -5.86 19.37
N ILE A 123 -2.93 -6.22 19.97
CA ILE A 123 -3.26 -7.59 20.31
C ILE A 123 -3.38 -8.47 19.05
N ALA A 124 -4.08 -8.01 18.01
CA ALA A 124 -4.26 -8.79 16.78
C ALA A 124 -2.92 -9.07 16.07
N PHE A 125 -2.02 -8.09 16.04
CA PHE A 125 -0.65 -8.30 15.53
C PHE A 125 0.17 -9.22 16.43
N ASN A 126 0.09 -9.04 17.74
CA ASN A 126 0.84 -9.86 18.71
C ASN A 126 0.42 -11.33 18.66
N ASP A 127 -0.88 -11.61 18.64
CA ASP A 127 -1.41 -12.98 18.64
C ASP A 127 -1.02 -13.75 17.36
N ARG A 128 -0.66 -13.02 16.30
CA ARG A 128 -0.19 -13.56 15.01
C ARG A 128 1.30 -13.34 14.77
N ALA A 129 2.05 -12.90 15.78
CA ALA A 129 3.48 -12.58 15.63
C ALA A 129 4.30 -13.77 15.10
N GLU A 130 3.92 -15.01 15.42
CA GLU A 130 4.58 -16.21 14.89
C GLU A 130 4.42 -16.38 13.38
N GLU A 131 3.30 -15.94 12.78
CA GLU A 131 3.13 -15.94 11.32
C GLU A 131 4.11 -14.97 10.65
N PHE A 132 4.36 -13.80 11.26
CA PHE A 132 5.34 -12.84 10.77
C PHE A 132 6.77 -13.37 10.92
N LYS A 133 7.10 -13.97 12.08
CA LYS A 133 8.41 -14.60 12.30
C LYS A 133 8.69 -15.72 11.31
N ALA A 134 7.68 -16.52 10.96
CA ALA A 134 7.80 -17.57 9.94
C ALA A 134 8.13 -17.01 8.54
N LEU A 135 7.72 -15.77 8.26
CA LEU A 135 8.07 -15.03 7.05
C LEU A 135 9.36 -14.21 7.21
N ASN A 136 10.17 -14.42 8.25
CA ASN A 136 11.34 -13.59 8.56
C ASN A 136 10.98 -12.08 8.64
N ALA A 137 9.82 -11.77 9.21
CA ALA A 137 9.34 -10.42 9.42
C ALA A 137 9.20 -10.10 10.92
N GLN A 138 9.69 -8.94 11.33
CA GLN A 138 9.57 -8.44 12.69
C GLN A 138 8.50 -7.35 12.78
N LEU A 139 7.70 -7.41 13.84
CA LEU A 139 6.70 -6.40 14.16
C LEU A 139 7.24 -5.42 15.22
N LEU A 140 6.99 -4.13 15.04
CA LEU A 140 7.27 -3.09 16.04
C LEU A 140 6.07 -2.13 16.14
N ALA A 141 5.57 -1.93 17.35
CA ALA A 141 4.54 -0.93 17.64
C ALA A 141 5.20 0.37 18.12
N VAL A 142 4.67 1.54 17.74
CA VAL A 142 5.20 2.84 18.15
C VAL A 142 4.09 3.80 18.58
N SER A 143 4.24 4.52 19.68
CA SER A 143 3.43 5.71 19.97
C SER A 143 4.28 6.80 20.64
N CYS A 144 3.66 7.95 20.89
CA CYS A 144 4.30 9.08 21.55
C CYS A 144 4.27 9.00 23.09
N ASP A 145 3.82 7.87 23.66
CA ASP A 145 3.79 7.63 25.10
C ASP A 145 5.18 7.23 25.64
N SER A 146 5.35 7.26 26.97
CA SER A 146 6.62 6.92 27.62
C SER A 146 6.80 5.39 27.73
N PRO A 147 8.04 4.89 27.88
CA PRO A 147 8.26 3.45 28.01
C PRO A 147 7.67 2.88 29.32
N GLU A 148 7.55 3.69 30.37
CA GLU A 148 6.86 3.31 31.61
C GLU A 148 5.35 3.14 31.39
N SER A 149 4.74 3.96 30.54
CA SER A 149 3.33 3.82 30.15
C SER A 149 3.11 2.49 29.45
N HIS A 150 3.94 2.17 28.47
CA HIS A 150 3.90 0.88 27.77
C HIS A 150 4.05 -0.30 28.73
N LEU A 151 5.00 -0.22 29.67
CA LEU A 151 5.23 -1.26 30.66
C LEU A 151 4.04 -1.44 31.60
N ALA A 152 3.41 -0.35 32.02
CA ALA A 152 2.18 -0.41 32.81
C ALA A 152 1.02 -1.04 32.01
N TRP A 153 0.93 -0.74 30.71
CA TRP A 153 -0.14 -1.22 29.85
C TRP A 153 -0.03 -2.71 29.51
N THR A 154 1.20 -3.23 29.34
CA THR A 154 1.46 -4.66 29.16
C THR A 154 1.16 -5.48 30.43
N ARG A 155 1.31 -4.89 31.62
CA ARG A 155 0.94 -5.52 32.90
C ARG A 155 -0.57 -5.55 33.14
N LEU A 156 -1.33 -4.70 32.46
CA LEU A 156 -2.79 -4.66 32.58
C LEU A 156 -3.43 -5.83 31.81
N PRO A 157 -4.37 -6.59 32.40
CA PRO A 157 -5.06 -7.67 31.69
C PRO A 157 -5.92 -7.18 30.53
N ARG A 158 -6.03 -8.00 29.46
CA ARG A 158 -6.84 -7.68 28.26
C ARG A 158 -8.30 -7.38 28.56
N ASN A 159 -8.92 -8.08 29.52
CA ASN A 159 -10.31 -7.84 29.92
C ASN A 159 -10.56 -6.49 30.62
N LYS A 160 -9.49 -5.75 30.96
CA LYS A 160 -9.54 -4.39 31.50
C LYS A 160 -9.00 -3.35 30.50
N GLY A 161 -8.89 -3.70 29.22
CA GLY A 161 -8.35 -2.81 28.19
C GLY A 161 -6.81 -2.73 28.16
N GLY A 162 -6.12 -3.66 28.83
CA GLY A 162 -4.67 -3.81 28.75
C GLY A 162 -4.22 -4.66 27.56
N LEU A 163 -2.90 -4.79 27.38
CA LEU A 163 -2.32 -5.63 26.31
C LEU A 163 -2.05 -7.07 26.77
N GLY A 164 -1.69 -7.25 28.04
CA GLY A 164 -1.16 -8.52 28.55
C GLY A 164 0.25 -8.80 28.05
N LYS A 165 0.65 -10.08 28.05
CA LYS A 165 1.96 -10.53 27.54
C LYS A 165 2.11 -10.15 26.07
N MET A 166 3.17 -9.42 25.75
CA MET A 166 3.53 -9.03 24.39
C MET A 166 4.84 -9.74 23.98
N ASP A 167 4.86 -10.23 22.75
CA ASP A 167 6.00 -10.84 22.07
C ASP A 167 6.57 -9.88 20.99
N ILE A 168 6.02 -8.67 20.88
CA ILE A 168 6.46 -7.61 19.98
C ILE A 168 6.99 -6.40 20.79
N PRO A 169 8.06 -5.74 20.35
CA PRO A 169 8.53 -4.49 20.93
C PRO A 169 7.50 -3.36 20.82
N ILE A 170 7.32 -2.60 21.90
CA ILE A 170 6.55 -1.35 21.91
C ILE A 170 7.51 -0.18 22.15
N VAL A 171 7.78 0.57 21.10
CA VAL A 171 8.74 1.68 21.06
C VAL A 171 8.08 2.98 21.52
N SER A 172 8.75 3.69 22.42
CA SER A 172 8.35 5.01 22.89
C SER A 172 9.01 6.12 22.07
N ASP A 173 8.19 6.92 21.40
CA ASP A 173 8.56 8.15 20.69
C ASP A 173 8.15 9.39 21.50
N ILE A 174 8.59 9.48 22.75
CA ILE A 174 8.23 10.57 23.67
C ILE A 174 8.54 11.97 23.10
N THR A 175 9.61 12.08 22.31
CA THR A 175 10.05 13.32 21.66
C THR A 175 9.29 13.64 20.36
N LYS A 176 8.46 12.71 19.87
CA LYS A 176 7.66 12.82 18.63
C LYS A 176 8.48 12.93 17.34
N VAL A 177 9.80 12.78 17.44
CA VAL A 177 10.75 12.91 16.32
C VAL A 177 10.59 11.74 15.34
N ILE A 178 10.32 10.53 15.83
CA ILE A 178 10.14 9.36 14.97
C ILE A 178 8.84 9.54 14.16
N SER A 179 7.73 9.85 14.84
CA SER A 179 6.42 10.09 14.23
C SER A 179 6.46 11.22 13.20
N ALA A 180 7.22 12.29 13.46
CA ALA A 180 7.43 13.38 12.52
C ALA A 180 8.21 12.93 11.27
N LYS A 181 9.33 12.22 11.43
CA LYS A 181 10.13 11.69 10.30
C LYS A 181 9.32 10.74 9.41
N TYR A 182 8.42 9.97 10.02
CA TYR A 182 7.52 9.05 9.32
C TYR A 182 6.26 9.75 8.77
N GLY A 183 6.07 11.04 9.05
CA GLY A 183 4.97 11.85 8.50
C GLY A 183 3.59 11.49 9.06
N VAL A 184 3.55 10.95 10.27
CA VAL A 184 2.31 10.50 10.93
C VAL A 184 1.98 11.30 12.19
N LEU A 185 2.82 12.24 12.60
CA LEU A 185 2.57 13.10 13.76
C LEU A 185 1.46 14.12 13.46
N VAL A 186 0.45 14.15 14.33
CA VAL A 186 -0.50 15.26 14.42
C VAL A 186 0.03 16.24 15.46
N GLU A 187 0.69 17.29 15.01
CA GLU A 187 1.42 18.23 15.89
C GLU A 187 0.52 18.89 16.94
N GLN A 188 -0.71 19.25 16.56
CA GLN A 188 -1.70 19.90 17.43
C GLN A 188 -2.12 19.02 18.61
N ASP A 189 -2.22 17.71 18.37
CA ASP A 189 -2.69 16.73 19.36
C ASP A 189 -1.52 16.02 20.07
N GLY A 190 -0.30 16.11 19.51
CA GLY A 190 0.88 15.43 20.04
C GLY A 190 0.82 13.91 19.96
N VAL A 191 0.06 13.36 19.00
CA VAL A 191 -0.13 11.91 18.80
C VAL A 191 0.17 11.50 17.36
N ALA A 192 0.47 10.22 17.15
CA ALA A 192 0.62 9.66 15.81
C ALA A 192 -0.72 9.18 15.23
N LEU A 193 -0.91 9.35 13.93
CA LEU A 193 -1.95 8.66 13.16
C LEU A 193 -1.66 7.15 13.12
N ARG A 194 -2.63 6.37 12.62
CA ARG A 194 -2.48 4.92 12.43
C ARG A 194 -1.68 4.61 11.17
N GLY A 195 -0.41 4.99 11.17
CA GLY A 195 0.54 4.68 10.11
C GLY A 195 1.12 3.27 10.23
N LEU A 196 1.25 2.54 9.14
CA LEU A 196 1.91 1.25 9.05
C LEU A 196 2.88 1.30 7.87
N PHE A 197 4.09 0.82 8.10
CA PHE A 197 5.20 0.86 7.16
C PHE A 197 5.77 -0.55 7.04
N ILE A 198 5.91 -1.04 5.81
CA ILE A 198 6.56 -2.31 5.51
C ILE A 198 7.91 -2.02 4.86
N MET A 199 8.96 -2.56 5.45
CA MET A 199 10.34 -2.46 4.98
C MET A 199 10.86 -3.82 4.55
N ASP A 200 11.69 -3.83 3.50
CA ASP A 200 12.44 -5.02 3.08
C ASP A 200 13.69 -5.28 3.94
N LYS A 201 14.44 -6.32 3.58
CA LYS A 201 15.63 -6.79 4.29
C LYS A 201 16.76 -5.75 4.30
N GLU A 202 16.80 -4.91 3.27
CA GLU A 202 17.78 -3.83 3.08
C GLU A 202 17.39 -2.55 3.83
N GLY A 203 16.18 -2.49 4.37
CA GLY A 203 15.63 -1.34 5.08
C GLY A 203 14.96 -0.31 4.16
N VAL A 204 14.65 -0.68 2.92
CA VAL A 204 13.92 0.17 1.98
C VAL A 204 12.42 0.05 2.26
N LEU A 205 11.73 1.18 2.28
CA LEU A 205 10.28 1.24 2.46
C LEU A 205 9.57 0.76 1.19
N GLN A 206 8.78 -0.31 1.32
CA GLN A 206 8.03 -0.91 0.22
C GLN A 206 6.56 -0.51 0.23
N GLN A 207 5.99 -0.23 1.42
CA GLN A 207 4.57 0.08 1.55
C GLN A 207 4.29 1.00 2.73
N ILE A 208 3.31 1.90 2.56
CA ILE A 208 2.82 2.81 3.60
C ILE A 208 1.28 2.80 3.60
N THR A 209 0.66 2.50 4.74
CA THR A 209 -0.78 2.66 5.00
C THR A 209 -0.98 3.67 6.11
N VAL A 210 -1.79 4.71 5.91
CA VAL A 210 -2.14 5.65 6.98
C VAL A 210 -3.66 5.72 7.11
N ASN A 211 -4.18 5.25 8.25
CA ASN A 211 -5.59 5.35 8.57
C ASN A 211 -5.87 6.55 9.48
N ASN A 212 -7.07 7.12 9.34
CA ASN A 212 -7.59 8.06 10.32
C ASN A 212 -7.80 7.36 11.69
N MET A 213 -7.81 8.12 12.78
CA MET A 213 -7.89 7.64 14.16
C MET A 213 -9.01 6.63 14.48
N PRO A 214 -10.25 6.74 13.95
CA PRO A 214 -11.31 5.81 14.33
C PRO A 214 -11.30 4.47 13.58
N ILE A 215 -10.43 4.29 12.56
CA ILE A 215 -10.46 3.13 11.66
C ILE A 215 -9.25 2.22 11.91
N GLY A 216 -9.49 1.02 12.43
CA GLY A 216 -8.45 0.00 12.60
C GLY A 216 -7.92 -0.58 11.28
N ARG A 217 -6.72 -1.14 11.32
CA ARG A 217 -6.03 -1.80 10.19
C ARG A 217 -6.34 -3.30 10.13
N SER A 218 -6.01 -3.90 8.98
CA SER A 218 -6.11 -5.35 8.75
C SER A 218 -4.74 -6.02 8.85
N VAL A 219 -4.64 -7.03 9.72
CA VAL A 219 -3.45 -7.88 9.84
C VAL A 219 -3.31 -8.79 8.62
N ASP A 220 -4.43 -9.26 8.06
CA ASP A 220 -4.44 -10.12 6.87
C ASP A 220 -3.86 -9.42 5.65
N GLU A 221 -4.21 -8.14 5.45
CA GLU A 221 -3.66 -7.36 4.34
C GLU A 221 -2.15 -7.13 4.52
N THR A 222 -1.70 -6.92 5.76
CA THR A 222 -0.27 -6.77 6.06
C THR A 222 0.49 -8.05 5.73
N LEU A 223 -0.05 -9.22 6.10
CA LEU A 223 0.54 -10.51 5.75
C LEU A 223 0.53 -10.78 4.24
N ARG A 224 -0.55 -10.41 3.55
CA ARG A 224 -0.65 -10.53 2.09
C ARG A 224 0.43 -9.72 1.40
N LEU A 225 0.66 -8.48 1.84
CA LEU A 225 1.67 -7.58 1.29
C LEU A 225 3.10 -8.10 1.50
N ILE A 226 3.42 -8.65 2.67
CA ILE A 226 4.74 -9.26 2.92
C ILE A 226 4.97 -10.47 2.00
N LYS A 227 3.96 -11.34 1.87
CA LYS A 227 4.04 -12.50 0.98
C LYS A 227 4.19 -12.09 -0.49
N ALA A 228 3.50 -11.02 -0.91
CA ALA A 228 3.62 -10.48 -2.25
C ALA A 228 5.03 -9.92 -2.50
N LEU A 229 5.58 -9.16 -1.54
CA LEU A 229 6.94 -8.62 -1.63
C LEU A 229 7.98 -9.75 -1.75
N GLN A 230 7.88 -10.78 -0.92
CA GLN A 230 8.75 -11.96 -0.99
C GLN A 230 8.65 -12.69 -2.32
N PHE A 231 7.42 -12.84 -2.84
CA PHE A 231 7.19 -13.48 -4.12
C PHE A 231 7.87 -12.73 -5.26
N VAL A 232 7.72 -11.40 -5.31
CA VAL A 232 8.33 -10.53 -6.33
C VAL A 232 9.86 -10.58 -6.25
N GLU A 233 10.44 -10.56 -5.04
CA GLU A 233 11.88 -10.68 -4.84
C GLU A 233 12.44 -12.04 -5.31
N GLU A 234 11.70 -13.13 -5.09
CA GLU A 234 12.15 -14.49 -5.44
C GLU A 234 11.96 -14.81 -6.93
N HIS A 235 10.84 -14.38 -7.53
CA HIS A 235 10.45 -14.80 -8.88
C HIS A 235 10.69 -13.73 -9.96
N GLY A 236 10.81 -12.45 -9.59
CA GLY A 236 10.94 -11.34 -10.54
C GLY A 236 9.68 -11.06 -11.37
N GLU A 237 8.55 -11.68 -11.02
CA GLU A 237 7.23 -11.42 -11.59
C GLU A 237 6.48 -10.38 -10.75
N VAL A 238 5.39 -9.81 -11.29
CA VAL A 238 4.55 -8.84 -10.56
C VAL A 238 3.21 -9.43 -10.16
N CYS A 239 2.74 -9.01 -8.98
CA CYS A 239 1.47 -9.43 -8.41
C CYS A 239 0.32 -8.53 -8.91
N PRO A 240 -0.75 -9.09 -9.50
CA PRO A 240 -1.97 -8.35 -9.85
C PRO A 240 -2.73 -7.78 -8.66
N ALA A 241 -3.78 -7.00 -8.94
CA ALA A 241 -4.71 -6.53 -7.92
C ALA A 241 -5.38 -7.71 -7.19
N ASN A 242 -5.54 -7.58 -5.87
CA ASN A 242 -6.12 -8.60 -4.98
C ASN A 242 -5.37 -9.94 -4.92
N TRP A 243 -4.14 -10.01 -5.44
CA TRP A 243 -3.34 -11.24 -5.46
C TRP A 243 -3.16 -11.84 -4.06
N GLN A 244 -3.35 -13.15 -3.97
CA GLN A 244 -3.01 -13.99 -2.82
C GLN A 244 -2.03 -15.10 -3.23
N PRO A 245 -1.32 -15.73 -2.26
CA PRO A 245 -0.43 -16.84 -2.56
C PRO A 245 -1.14 -17.96 -3.32
N GLY A 246 -0.63 -18.29 -4.51
CA GLY A 246 -1.20 -19.29 -5.42
C GLY A 246 -2.00 -18.71 -6.59
N ASP A 247 -2.33 -17.42 -6.57
CA ASP A 247 -2.95 -16.73 -7.70
C ASP A 247 -1.98 -16.52 -8.85
N LYS A 248 -2.54 -16.31 -10.05
CA LYS A 248 -1.77 -16.02 -11.25
C LYS A 248 -1.01 -14.69 -11.13
N THR A 249 0.16 -14.64 -11.74
CA THR A 249 1.09 -13.52 -11.73
C THR A 249 1.42 -13.07 -13.15
N ILE A 250 2.11 -11.93 -13.28
CA ILE A 250 2.42 -11.34 -14.58
C ILE A 250 3.94 -11.25 -14.72
N LYS A 251 4.48 -11.82 -15.80
CA LYS A 251 5.87 -11.58 -16.20
C LYS A 251 5.98 -10.16 -16.75
N ALA A 252 6.90 -9.37 -16.19
CA ALA A 252 7.05 -7.94 -16.46
C ALA A 252 7.73 -7.63 -17.81
N THR A 253 7.35 -8.31 -18.88
CA THR A 253 7.76 -8.02 -20.25
C THR A 253 6.52 -7.84 -21.14
N PRO A 254 6.55 -6.95 -22.16
CA PRO A 254 5.39 -6.72 -23.01
C PRO A 254 4.83 -8.00 -23.64
N THR A 255 5.71 -8.89 -24.12
CA THR A 255 5.32 -10.12 -24.80
C THR A 255 4.82 -11.20 -23.86
N ASP A 256 5.45 -11.37 -22.69
CA ASP A 256 5.11 -12.47 -21.79
C ASP A 256 3.88 -12.12 -20.94
N SER A 257 3.57 -10.83 -20.79
CA SER A 257 2.36 -10.38 -20.08
C SER A 257 1.06 -10.86 -20.73
N TYR A 258 1.06 -11.17 -22.03
CA TYR A 258 -0.10 -11.71 -22.74
C TYR A 258 -0.57 -13.07 -22.20
N GLU A 259 0.35 -13.86 -21.61
CA GLU A 259 0.00 -15.12 -20.95
C GLU A 259 -1.03 -14.89 -19.83
N TYR A 260 -0.85 -13.83 -19.04
CA TYR A 260 -1.80 -13.46 -17.99
C TYR A 260 -3.08 -12.84 -18.57
N PHE A 261 -2.92 -11.80 -19.42
CA PHE A 261 -4.06 -11.02 -19.92
C PHE A 261 -5.02 -11.83 -20.80
N SER A 262 -4.54 -12.84 -21.53
CA SER A 262 -5.40 -13.77 -22.28
C SER A 262 -6.35 -14.58 -21.38
N THR A 263 -6.10 -14.63 -20.07
CA THR A 263 -6.94 -15.34 -19.10
C THR A 263 -7.91 -14.43 -18.35
N VAL A 264 -7.74 -13.11 -18.47
CA VAL A 264 -8.69 -12.12 -17.98
C VAL A 264 -9.77 -11.99 -19.05
N LYS A 265 -11.02 -12.27 -18.69
CA LYS A 265 -12.14 -12.09 -19.61
C LYS A 265 -12.36 -10.58 -19.81
N ASP A 266 -12.46 -10.15 -21.06
CA ASP A 266 -12.96 -8.82 -21.36
C ASP A 266 -14.45 -8.77 -21.00
N GLU A 267 -14.85 -7.81 -20.15
CA GLU A 267 -16.28 -7.50 -19.92
C GLU A 267 -17.00 -7.00 -21.20
N ALA A 268 -16.27 -6.87 -22.32
CA ALA A 268 -16.78 -6.52 -23.63
C ALA A 268 -17.06 -7.73 -24.55
N ASP A 269 -16.79 -8.95 -24.10
CA ASP A 269 -17.17 -10.19 -24.81
C ASP A 269 -18.50 -10.78 -24.28
N ASP A 270 -19.39 -9.93 -23.75
CA ASP A 270 -20.82 -10.24 -23.61
C ASP A 270 -21.53 -10.16 -24.98
N ASP A 271 -21.06 -10.97 -25.92
CA ASP A 271 -21.75 -11.28 -27.18
C ASP A 271 -23.02 -12.15 -26.95
N ASP A 272 -23.36 -12.47 -25.70
CA ASP A 272 -24.50 -13.32 -25.33
C ASP A 272 -25.57 -12.63 -24.43
N ALA A 273 -25.36 -11.37 -24.03
CA ALA A 273 -26.30 -10.66 -23.14
C ALA A 273 -26.94 -9.39 -23.71
N SER A 274 -26.47 -8.86 -24.84
CA SER A 274 -27.17 -7.77 -25.53
C SER A 274 -28.30 -8.33 -26.39
N ALA A 275 -29.48 -7.69 -26.39
CA ALA A 275 -30.60 -8.04 -27.27
C ALA A 275 -30.28 -7.90 -28.78
N LEU A 276 -29.03 -7.60 -29.12
CA LEU A 276 -28.49 -7.39 -30.45
C LEU A 276 -27.90 -8.70 -30.97
N LYS A 277 -28.40 -9.17 -32.11
CA LYS A 277 -27.88 -10.38 -32.74
C LYS A 277 -26.66 -10.03 -33.57
N LEU A 278 -25.47 -10.49 -33.17
CA LEU A 278 -24.26 -10.35 -33.96
C LEU A 278 -24.35 -11.24 -35.21
N VAL A 279 -24.20 -10.62 -36.38
CA VAL A 279 -24.22 -11.31 -37.68
C VAL A 279 -22.81 -11.35 -38.22
N LYS A 280 -22.27 -12.56 -38.38
CA LYS A 280 -20.87 -12.77 -38.80
C LYS A 280 -20.78 -13.17 -40.27
N THR A 281 -21.84 -13.78 -40.82
CA THR A 281 -21.83 -14.30 -42.19
C THR A 281 -22.96 -13.74 -43.06
N LYS A 282 -22.76 -13.75 -44.38
CA LYS A 282 -23.79 -13.34 -45.35
C LYS A 282 -25.06 -14.20 -45.28
N ALA A 283 -24.89 -15.51 -45.06
CA ALA A 283 -26.02 -16.44 -44.96
C ALA A 283 -26.91 -16.13 -43.76
N GLU A 284 -26.31 -15.76 -42.62
CA GLU A 284 -27.05 -15.34 -41.41
C GLU A 284 -27.85 -14.05 -41.65
N PHE A 285 -27.25 -13.07 -42.34
CA PHE A 285 -27.92 -11.82 -42.68
C PHE A 285 -29.15 -12.05 -43.57
N GLU A 286 -28.99 -12.84 -44.64
CA GLU A 286 -30.11 -13.13 -45.55
C GLU A 286 -31.22 -13.93 -44.87
N ALA A 287 -30.86 -14.89 -44.00
CA ALA A 287 -31.82 -15.66 -43.23
C ALA A 287 -32.61 -14.77 -42.27
N LEU A 288 -31.96 -13.78 -41.66
CA LEU A 288 -32.62 -12.79 -40.80
C LEU A 288 -33.59 -11.90 -41.55
N VAL A 289 -33.17 -11.36 -42.69
CA VAL A 289 -33.99 -10.49 -43.53
C VAL A 289 -35.21 -11.24 -44.11
N LYS A 290 -35.08 -12.55 -44.37
CA LYS A 290 -36.17 -13.42 -44.85
C LYS A 290 -37.03 -14.05 -43.73
N SER A 291 -36.73 -13.79 -42.45
CA SER A 291 -37.41 -14.42 -41.31
C SER A 291 -38.84 -13.92 -41.06
N GLY A 292 -39.27 -12.86 -41.75
CA GLY A 292 -40.60 -12.25 -41.63
C GLY A 292 -40.75 -11.26 -40.47
N LYS A 293 -39.78 -11.19 -39.55
CA LYS A 293 -39.71 -10.10 -38.56
C LYS A 293 -39.03 -8.87 -39.16
N PRO A 294 -39.42 -7.64 -38.78
CA PRO A 294 -38.67 -6.45 -39.18
C PRO A 294 -37.25 -6.48 -38.59
N VAL A 295 -36.26 -6.13 -39.42
CA VAL A 295 -34.84 -6.18 -39.05
C VAL A 295 -34.22 -4.79 -39.17
N VAL A 296 -33.48 -4.37 -38.15
CA VAL A 296 -32.61 -3.19 -38.17
C VAL A 296 -31.17 -3.67 -38.28
N ALA A 297 -30.53 -3.40 -39.40
CA ALA A 297 -29.13 -3.73 -39.65
C ALA A 297 -28.25 -2.54 -39.24
N ASP A 298 -27.50 -2.69 -38.15
CA ASP A 298 -26.54 -1.71 -37.62
C ASP A 298 -25.14 -2.02 -38.15
N PHE A 299 -24.69 -1.26 -39.15
CA PHE A 299 -23.33 -1.33 -39.67
C PHE A 299 -22.40 -0.48 -38.81
N MET A 300 -21.51 -1.17 -38.09
CA MET A 300 -20.61 -0.57 -37.11
C MET A 300 -19.18 -1.07 -37.29
N ALA A 301 -18.21 -0.34 -36.74
CA ALA A 301 -16.81 -0.78 -36.64
C ALA A 301 -16.29 -0.61 -35.19
N PRO A 302 -15.54 -1.57 -34.60
CA PRO A 302 -15.12 -1.52 -33.20
C PRO A 302 -14.24 -0.31 -32.89
N TRP A 303 -13.46 0.12 -33.88
CA TRP A 303 -12.62 1.31 -33.84
C TRP A 303 -13.39 2.63 -34.06
N CYS A 304 -14.69 2.58 -34.36
CA CYS A 304 -15.49 3.79 -34.57
C CYS A 304 -16.10 4.29 -33.25
N GLY A 305 -15.51 5.35 -32.70
CA GLY A 305 -16.00 5.96 -31.46
C GLY A 305 -17.45 6.44 -31.51
N LYS A 306 -17.99 6.79 -32.69
CA LYS A 306 -19.41 7.16 -32.85
C LYS A 306 -20.36 5.96 -32.76
N CYS A 307 -19.91 4.75 -33.12
CA CYS A 307 -20.67 3.53 -32.91
C CYS A 307 -20.78 3.22 -31.42
N ASN A 308 -19.66 3.29 -30.69
CA ASN A 308 -19.65 3.07 -29.24
C ASN A 308 -20.51 4.11 -28.48
N GLN A 309 -20.61 5.35 -28.98
CA GLN A 309 -21.47 6.39 -28.39
C GLN A 309 -22.97 6.14 -28.57
N ILE A 310 -23.40 5.52 -29.68
CA ILE A 310 -24.82 5.24 -29.92
C ILE A 310 -25.25 3.87 -29.40
N PHE A 311 -24.33 2.92 -29.24
CA PHE A 311 -24.59 1.54 -28.84
C PHE A 311 -25.53 1.40 -27.63
N PRO A 312 -25.36 2.11 -26.50
CA PRO A 312 -26.29 1.98 -25.36
C PRO A 312 -27.74 2.32 -25.75
N PHE A 313 -27.93 3.32 -26.60
CA PHE A 313 -29.26 3.71 -27.06
C PHE A 313 -29.87 2.70 -28.04
N VAL A 314 -29.05 2.02 -28.85
CA VAL A 314 -29.51 0.93 -29.72
C VAL A 314 -29.91 -0.28 -28.89
N SER A 315 -29.14 -0.61 -27.85
CA SER A 315 -29.48 -1.69 -26.90
C SER A 315 -30.81 -1.42 -26.20
N ASP A 316 -30.99 -0.20 -25.65
CA ASP A 316 -32.25 0.21 -25.01
C ASP A 316 -33.44 0.11 -25.98
N LEU A 317 -33.23 0.45 -27.27
CA LEU A 317 -34.27 0.33 -28.30
C LEU A 317 -34.59 -1.12 -28.66
N ALA A 318 -33.58 -2.00 -28.68
CA ALA A 318 -33.77 -3.42 -28.92
C ALA A 318 -34.56 -4.08 -27.79
N GLU A 319 -34.26 -3.72 -26.54
CA GLU A 319 -35.01 -4.18 -25.37
C GLU A 319 -36.45 -3.64 -25.34
N ALA A 320 -36.65 -2.38 -25.72
CA ALA A 320 -37.99 -1.77 -25.76
C ALA A 320 -38.88 -2.32 -26.89
N HIS A 321 -38.30 -2.94 -27.91
CA HIS A 321 -39.01 -3.41 -29.11
C HIS A 321 -38.64 -4.87 -29.46
N PRO A 322 -39.09 -5.86 -28.67
CA PRO A 322 -38.78 -7.28 -28.91
C PRO A 322 -39.36 -7.85 -30.21
N ASP A 323 -40.31 -7.13 -30.83
CA ASP A 323 -40.90 -7.46 -32.12
C ASP A 323 -39.97 -7.16 -33.31
N VAL A 324 -38.93 -6.34 -33.09
CA VAL A 324 -37.93 -5.94 -34.10
C VAL A 324 -36.60 -6.61 -33.78
N THR A 325 -35.97 -7.23 -34.77
CA THR A 325 -34.64 -7.82 -34.60
C THR A 325 -33.56 -6.81 -34.94
N PHE A 326 -32.73 -6.45 -33.98
CA PHE A 326 -31.56 -5.61 -34.22
C PHE A 326 -30.35 -6.49 -34.51
N ALA A 327 -29.83 -6.40 -35.73
CA ALA A 327 -28.67 -7.13 -36.20
C ALA A 327 -27.44 -6.23 -36.16
N LYS A 328 -26.41 -6.63 -35.40
CA LYS A 328 -25.12 -5.94 -35.33
C LYS A 328 -24.22 -6.51 -36.42
N LEU A 329 -23.79 -5.66 -37.36
CA LEU A 329 -22.90 -6.01 -38.46
C LEU A 329 -21.57 -5.30 -38.29
N ASP A 330 -20.57 -6.04 -37.82
CA ASP A 330 -19.20 -5.54 -37.66
C ASP A 330 -18.45 -5.59 -38.99
N VAL A 331 -18.15 -4.42 -39.57
CA VAL A 331 -17.43 -4.29 -40.84
C VAL A 331 -15.94 -4.66 -40.76
N SER A 332 -15.39 -4.87 -39.56
CA SER A 332 -14.06 -5.47 -39.39
C SER A 332 -14.04 -6.97 -39.70
N ILE A 333 -15.21 -7.61 -39.86
CA ILE A 333 -15.33 -9.00 -40.32
C ILE A 333 -15.34 -9.03 -41.86
N PRO A 334 -14.41 -9.77 -42.53
CA PRO A 334 -14.30 -9.78 -44.00
C PRO A 334 -15.55 -10.20 -44.76
N GLU A 335 -16.43 -11.02 -44.17
CA GLU A 335 -17.70 -11.40 -44.79
C GLU A 335 -18.75 -10.29 -44.72
N VAL A 336 -18.75 -9.50 -43.64
CA VAL A 336 -19.64 -8.35 -43.46
C VAL A 336 -19.21 -7.18 -44.34
N GLU A 337 -17.91 -7.03 -44.60
CA GLU A 337 -17.39 -6.04 -45.55
C GLU A 337 -17.99 -6.22 -46.94
N LYS A 338 -18.18 -7.47 -47.41
CA LYS A 338 -18.86 -7.76 -48.68
C LYS A 338 -20.33 -7.34 -48.67
N ILE A 339 -21.03 -7.51 -47.54
CA ILE A 339 -22.42 -7.08 -47.37
C ILE A 339 -22.51 -5.55 -47.43
N LYS A 340 -21.55 -4.86 -46.78
CA LYS A 340 -21.43 -3.40 -46.80
C LYS A 340 -21.19 -2.89 -48.23
N ASP A 341 -20.34 -3.54 -49.01
CA ASP A 341 -20.09 -3.16 -50.40
C ASP A 341 -21.33 -3.39 -51.30
N GLU A 342 -22.08 -4.48 -51.08
CA GLU A 342 -23.34 -4.75 -51.81
C GLU A 342 -24.46 -3.74 -51.49
N LEU A 343 -24.49 -3.22 -50.26
CA LEU A 343 -25.50 -2.26 -49.79
C LEU A 343 -25.06 -0.79 -49.85
N ASP A 344 -23.87 -0.53 -50.41
CA ASP A 344 -23.27 0.81 -50.56
C ASP A 344 -23.27 1.62 -49.24
N VAL A 345 -22.75 1.00 -48.17
CA VAL A 345 -22.64 1.61 -46.84
C VAL A 345 -21.31 2.38 -46.73
N GLY A 346 -21.39 3.72 -46.76
CA GLY A 346 -20.23 4.61 -46.80
C GLY A 346 -19.89 5.35 -45.50
N ALA A 347 -20.72 5.23 -44.45
CA ALA A 347 -20.53 5.92 -43.18
C ALA A 347 -20.89 5.03 -42.00
N TYR A 348 -20.26 5.25 -40.84
CA TYR A 348 -20.51 4.48 -39.62
C TYR A 348 -20.79 5.40 -38.41
N PRO A 349 -21.75 5.09 -37.54
CA PRO A 349 -22.74 4.01 -37.67
C PRO A 349 -23.74 4.28 -38.79
N GLU A 350 -24.22 3.26 -39.49
CA GLU A 350 -25.33 3.38 -40.47
C GLU A 350 -26.35 2.28 -40.24
N PHE A 351 -27.62 2.68 -40.15
CA PHE A 351 -28.74 1.80 -39.89
C PHE A 351 -29.59 1.62 -41.14
N ARG A 352 -29.82 0.37 -41.54
CA ARG A 352 -30.73 -0.03 -42.62
C ARG A 352 -31.91 -0.81 -42.06
N PHE A 353 -33.08 -0.65 -42.65
CA PHE A 353 -34.33 -1.21 -42.11
C PHE A 353 -34.95 -2.14 -43.15
N PHE A 354 -35.31 -3.35 -42.74
CA PHE A 354 -35.86 -4.38 -43.62
C PHE A 354 -37.20 -4.90 -43.08
N LYS A 355 -38.17 -5.12 -43.97
CA LYS A 355 -39.46 -5.76 -43.68
C LYS A 355 -39.84 -6.65 -44.86
N ASP A 356 -40.27 -7.89 -44.58
CA ASP A 356 -40.66 -8.89 -45.60
C ASP A 356 -39.60 -9.11 -46.70
N GLY A 357 -38.31 -9.09 -46.33
CA GLY A 357 -37.22 -9.32 -47.28
C GLY A 357 -36.85 -8.12 -48.15
N LYS A 358 -37.43 -6.93 -47.92
CA LYS A 358 -37.13 -5.70 -48.67
C LYS A 358 -36.68 -4.58 -47.75
N GLU A 359 -35.78 -3.75 -48.24
CA GLU A 359 -35.39 -2.52 -47.54
C GLU A 359 -36.58 -1.55 -47.56
N VAL A 360 -36.96 -1.09 -46.38
CA VAL A 360 -38.07 -0.16 -46.17
C VAL A 360 -37.53 1.07 -45.47
N HIS A 361 -37.87 2.27 -45.97
CA HIS A 361 -37.37 3.57 -45.49
C HIS A 361 -35.96 3.98 -45.96
N GLU A 362 -35.67 5.26 -45.72
CA GLU A 362 -34.38 5.88 -46.00
C GLU A 362 -33.38 5.50 -44.90
N LYS A 363 -32.14 5.24 -45.30
CA LYS A 363 -31.03 4.92 -44.39
C LYS A 363 -30.80 6.01 -43.36
N VAL A 364 -30.47 5.62 -42.12
CA VAL A 364 -30.06 6.57 -41.07
C VAL A 364 -28.56 6.45 -40.89
N SER A 365 -27.81 7.44 -41.36
CA SER A 365 -26.36 7.51 -41.14
C SER A 365 -26.03 8.45 -39.97
N GLY A 366 -25.05 8.02 -39.16
CA GLY A 366 -24.55 8.74 -38.00
C GLY A 366 -25.31 8.46 -36.70
N TYR A 367 -24.98 9.25 -35.67
CA TYR A 367 -25.36 8.99 -34.27
C TYR A 367 -26.60 9.78 -33.80
N LYS A 368 -27.53 10.13 -34.70
CA LYS A 368 -28.71 10.95 -34.39
C LYS A 368 -29.85 10.10 -33.81
N LYS A 369 -29.91 10.03 -32.47
CA LYS A 369 -30.88 9.23 -31.69
C LYS A 369 -32.36 9.45 -32.08
N SER A 370 -32.76 10.69 -32.36
CA SER A 370 -34.15 11.03 -32.73
C SER A 370 -34.60 10.43 -34.07
N LEU A 371 -33.70 10.43 -35.06
CA LEU A 371 -33.98 9.86 -36.38
C LEU A 371 -34.09 8.35 -36.30
N LEU A 372 -33.19 7.70 -35.56
CA LEU A 372 -33.22 6.25 -35.36
C LEU A 372 -34.51 5.81 -34.67
N LYS A 373 -34.91 6.47 -33.57
CA LYS A 373 -36.18 6.17 -32.88
C LYS A 373 -37.40 6.32 -33.80
N SER A 374 -37.43 7.39 -34.59
CA SER A 374 -38.53 7.65 -35.53
C SER A 374 -38.58 6.63 -36.67
N ALA A 375 -37.42 6.13 -37.11
CA ALA A 375 -37.34 5.10 -38.15
C ALA A 375 -37.79 3.73 -37.62
N VAL A 376 -37.37 3.34 -36.41
CA VAL A 376 -37.85 2.11 -35.75
C VAL A 376 -39.36 2.15 -35.51
N GLN A 377 -39.92 3.29 -35.11
CA GLN A 377 -41.37 3.45 -34.94
C GLN A 377 -42.17 3.32 -36.24
N LYS A 378 -41.59 3.64 -37.40
CA LYS A 378 -42.23 3.45 -38.72
C LYS A 378 -42.17 1.99 -39.19
N LEU A 379 -41.27 1.21 -38.60
CA LEU A 379 -41.01 -0.18 -38.97
C LEU A 379 -42.00 -1.15 -38.29
N LEU A 380 -42.41 -0.82 -37.06
CA LEU A 380 -43.55 -1.42 -36.35
C LEU A 380 -44.83 -1.20 -37.18
#